data_AF-A0A924X0I0-F1
#
_entry.id   AF-A0A924X0I0-F1
#
_cell.length_a   1.000
_cell.length_b   1.000
_cell.length_c   1.000
_cell.angle_alpha   90.00
_cell.angle_beta   90.00
_cell.angle_gamma   90.00
#
_symmetry.space_group_name_H-M   'P 1'
#
loop_
_entity.id
_entity.type
_entity.pdbx_description
1 polymer ?
#
loop_
_entity_poly.entity_id
_entity_poly.type
_entity_poly.pdbx_seq_one_letter_code
_entity_poly.pdbx_strand_id
1 'polypeptide(L)'
;MMILQWLASLTHATWQQAAPPLWAIVLSIIGTFWLLLPKGIALRWLGLILFIPMLVSQPEHPQTGAIRVTVLHVGQGLAAIIQTKNHSLLYDTGPKYSAQSDSGSRIVVLFLRGEGFTNLYGIMLGHNDLDHSGGLNSLLAQIPIKWLDSCILAYTKLGTAIDSKPVNLMPCYAGQRWIWDGVALDVLYTSIASYNTDLADNNRCCLLKVLAQCYSLEILKKRQSLLYCKPMLIT
;
A
#
# COMPACT_ATOMS: atom_id res chain seq x y z
N MET A 1 -29.37 1.72 -19.70
CA MET A 1 -28.22 1.82 -18.76
C MET A 1 -28.43 1.07 -17.44
N MET A 2 -29.66 0.69 -17.05
CA MET A 2 -29.95 0.03 -15.77
C MET A 2 -29.28 -1.35 -15.59
N ILE A 3 -29.21 -2.17 -16.65
CA ILE A 3 -28.55 -3.50 -16.60
C ILE A 3 -27.03 -3.35 -16.40
N LEU A 4 -26.39 -2.38 -17.05
CA LEU A 4 -24.96 -2.12 -16.88
C LEU A 4 -24.65 -1.61 -15.46
N GLN A 5 -25.49 -0.75 -14.91
CA GLN A 5 -25.35 -0.29 -13.52
C GLN A 5 -25.56 -1.43 -12.52
N TRP A 6 -26.51 -2.33 -12.79
CA TRP A 6 -26.73 -3.52 -11.97
C TRP A 6 -25.55 -4.51 -12.02
N LEU A 7 -24.97 -4.75 -13.20
CA LEU A 7 -23.77 -5.58 -13.32
C LEU A 7 -22.57 -4.93 -12.61
N ALA A 8 -22.43 -3.60 -12.71
CA ALA A 8 -21.35 -2.85 -12.06
C ALA A 8 -21.50 -2.77 -10.53
N SER A 9 -22.71 -2.94 -9.98
CA SER A 9 -22.94 -2.91 -8.53
C SER A 9 -22.69 -4.26 -7.83
N LEU A 10 -22.44 -5.33 -8.59
CA LEU A 10 -22.06 -6.62 -8.00
C LEU A 10 -20.71 -6.48 -7.29
N THR A 11 -20.67 -6.85 -6.01
CA THR A 11 -19.48 -6.73 -5.15
C THR A 11 -18.25 -7.48 -5.67
N HIS A 12 -18.47 -8.47 -6.53
CA HIS A 12 -17.42 -9.28 -7.17
C HIS A 12 -17.36 -9.07 -8.69
N ALA A 13 -17.98 -8.01 -9.22
CA ALA A 13 -17.86 -7.64 -10.63
C ALA A 13 -16.41 -7.44 -11.06
N THR A 14 -15.57 -7.01 -10.11
CA THR A 14 -14.13 -6.87 -10.28
C THR A 14 -13.42 -7.78 -9.31
N TRP A 15 -12.56 -8.64 -9.83
CA TRP A 15 -11.63 -9.43 -9.03
C TRP A 15 -10.24 -8.79 -9.13
N GLN A 16 -9.64 -8.49 -7.97
CA GLN A 16 -8.29 -7.96 -7.88
C GLN A 16 -7.38 -9.04 -7.30
N GLN A 17 -6.31 -9.34 -8.00
CA GLN A 17 -5.27 -10.28 -7.58
C GLN A 17 -3.90 -9.62 -7.74
N ALA A 18 -2.94 -10.04 -6.91
CA ALA A 18 -1.54 -9.73 -7.11
C ALA A 18 -1.05 -10.15 -8.50
N ALA A 19 0.01 -9.50 -8.97
CA ALA A 19 0.68 -9.89 -10.19
C ALA A 19 1.19 -11.34 -10.06
N PRO A 20 0.75 -12.28 -10.92
CA PRO A 20 1.17 -13.66 -10.82
C PRO A 20 2.66 -13.77 -11.15
N PRO A 21 3.37 -14.75 -10.54
CA PRO A 21 4.76 -14.99 -10.86
C PRO A 21 4.91 -15.44 -12.31
N LEU A 22 6.08 -15.15 -12.91
CA LEU A 22 6.32 -15.38 -14.34
C LEU A 22 6.07 -16.84 -14.75
N TRP A 23 6.43 -17.81 -13.90
CA TRP A 23 6.21 -19.23 -14.19
C TRP A 23 4.71 -19.57 -14.30
N ALA A 24 3.85 -18.94 -13.49
CA ALA A 24 2.41 -19.16 -13.56
C ALA A 24 1.83 -18.58 -14.85
N ILE A 25 2.34 -17.43 -15.30
CA ILE A 25 1.98 -16.85 -16.61
C ILE A 25 2.36 -17.80 -17.74
N VAL A 26 3.59 -18.35 -17.71
CA VAL A 26 4.05 -19.32 -18.72
C VAL A 26 3.15 -20.56 -18.76
N LEU A 27 2.74 -21.10 -17.60
CA LEU A 27 1.80 -22.22 -17.53
C LEU A 27 0.43 -21.84 -18.14
N SER A 28 -0.12 -20.67 -17.83
CA SER A 28 -1.37 -20.19 -18.43
C SER A 28 -1.28 -20.03 -19.96
N ILE A 29 -0.13 -19.59 -20.48
CA ILE A 29 0.12 -19.51 -21.92
C ILE A 29 0.11 -20.92 -22.53
N ILE A 30 0.79 -21.89 -21.92
CA ILE A 30 0.76 -23.29 -22.37
C ILE A 30 -0.68 -23.85 -22.31
N GLY A 31 -1.42 -23.55 -21.24
CA GLY A 31 -2.83 -23.93 -21.08
C GLY A 31 -3.73 -23.34 -22.17
N THR A 32 -3.46 -22.10 -22.59
CA THR A 32 -4.14 -21.46 -23.72
C THR A 32 -3.91 -22.23 -25.01
N PHE A 33 -2.65 -22.53 -25.35
CA PHE A 33 -2.34 -23.33 -26.54
C PHE A 33 -2.96 -24.73 -26.48
N TRP A 34 -2.99 -25.35 -25.30
CA TRP A 34 -3.60 -26.66 -25.08
C TRP A 34 -5.13 -26.65 -25.30
N LEU A 35 -5.82 -25.59 -24.85
CA LEU A 35 -7.26 -25.42 -25.05
C LEU A 35 -7.65 -25.21 -26.52
N LEU A 36 -6.73 -24.63 -27.30
CA LEU A 36 -6.89 -24.35 -28.73
C LEU A 36 -6.57 -25.56 -29.63
N LEU A 37 -6.19 -26.71 -29.06
CA LEU A 37 -6.01 -27.94 -29.81
C LEU A 37 -7.31 -28.36 -30.55
N PRO A 38 -7.19 -29.09 -31.68
CA PRO A 38 -8.33 -29.52 -32.49
C PRO A 38 -9.43 -30.23 -31.68
N LYS A 39 -10.69 -30.03 -32.08
CA LYS A 39 -11.89 -30.50 -31.35
C LYS A 39 -11.93 -32.02 -31.05
N GLY A 40 -11.18 -32.83 -31.79
CA GLY A 40 -11.12 -34.29 -31.62
C GLY A 40 -10.26 -34.78 -30.45
N ILE A 41 -9.53 -33.89 -29.75
CA ILE A 41 -8.70 -34.26 -28.60
C ILE A 41 -9.52 -34.15 -27.32
N ALA A 42 -9.87 -35.31 -26.73
CA ALA A 42 -10.76 -35.42 -25.57
C ALA A 42 -10.26 -34.69 -24.31
N LEU A 43 -8.96 -34.41 -24.20
CA LEU A 43 -8.31 -33.83 -23.01
C LEU A 43 -7.95 -32.35 -23.15
N ARG A 44 -8.45 -31.63 -24.17
CA ARG A 44 -8.14 -30.20 -24.35
C ARG A 44 -8.55 -29.33 -23.16
N TRP A 45 -9.60 -29.72 -22.43
CA TRP A 45 -10.06 -29.00 -21.23
C TRP A 45 -9.08 -29.05 -20.06
N LEU A 46 -8.13 -29.99 -20.05
CA LEU A 46 -7.07 -30.01 -19.03
C LEU A 46 -6.18 -28.77 -19.10
N GLY A 47 -6.17 -28.04 -20.22
CA GLY A 47 -5.50 -26.74 -20.30
C GLY A 47 -6.01 -25.72 -19.26
N LEU A 48 -7.26 -25.86 -18.78
CA LEU A 48 -7.79 -25.04 -17.68
C LEU A 48 -7.05 -25.26 -16.36
N ILE A 49 -6.52 -26.46 -16.11
CA ILE A 49 -5.74 -26.77 -14.89
C ILE A 49 -4.48 -25.90 -14.84
N LEU A 50 -3.89 -25.60 -15.99
CA LEU A 50 -2.68 -24.77 -16.08
C LEU A 50 -2.91 -23.29 -15.73
N PHE A 51 -4.17 -22.84 -15.62
CA PHE A 51 -4.49 -21.51 -15.11
C PHE A 51 -4.55 -21.47 -13.57
N ILE A 52 -4.73 -22.61 -12.89
CA ILE A 52 -4.88 -22.65 -11.43
C ILE A 52 -3.74 -21.92 -10.71
N PRO A 53 -2.45 -22.15 -11.04
CA PRO A 53 -1.37 -21.48 -10.33
C PRO A 53 -1.40 -19.96 -10.46
N MET A 54 -1.84 -19.45 -11.62
CA MET A 54 -2.03 -18.02 -11.83
C MET A 54 -3.14 -17.47 -10.94
N LEU A 55 -4.21 -18.23 -10.71
CA LEU A 55 -5.38 -17.81 -9.95
C LEU A 55 -5.21 -17.93 -8.42
N VAL A 56 -4.32 -18.80 -7.95
CA VAL A 56 -4.13 -19.08 -6.51
C VAL A 56 -2.82 -18.55 -5.95
N SER A 57 -1.92 -18.03 -6.78
CA SER A 57 -0.65 -17.48 -6.31
C SER A 57 -0.90 -16.26 -5.40
N GLN A 58 -0.31 -16.32 -4.21
CA GLN A 58 -0.32 -15.24 -3.23
C GLN A 58 1.08 -14.61 -3.13
N PRO A 59 1.16 -13.29 -2.85
CA PRO A 59 2.43 -12.63 -2.53
C PRO A 59 3.12 -13.25 -1.32
N GLU A 60 4.44 -13.25 -1.32
CA GLU A 60 5.21 -13.64 -0.14
C GLU A 60 5.25 -12.50 0.88
N HIS A 61 4.86 -12.82 2.11
CA HIS A 61 4.91 -11.91 3.25
C HIS A 61 6.19 -12.09 4.07
N PRO A 62 6.72 -11.03 4.71
CA PRO A 62 7.83 -11.15 5.65
C PRO A 62 7.55 -12.17 6.75
N GLN A 63 8.61 -12.83 7.22
CA GLN A 63 8.53 -13.71 8.39
C GLN A 63 8.27 -12.89 9.67
N THR A 64 7.83 -13.56 10.73
CA THR A 64 7.69 -12.93 12.06
C THR A 64 9.04 -12.32 12.48
N GLY A 65 9.01 -11.07 12.96
CA GLY A 65 10.20 -10.30 13.36
C GLY A 65 10.92 -9.62 12.21
N ALA A 66 10.52 -9.87 10.96
CA ALA A 66 11.09 -9.26 9.77
C ALA A 66 10.17 -8.20 9.16
N ILE A 67 10.78 -7.26 8.45
CA ILE A 67 10.06 -6.25 7.66
C ILE A 67 10.49 -6.25 6.21
N ARG A 68 9.58 -5.85 5.32
CA ARG A 68 9.91 -5.35 3.98
C ARG A 68 9.58 -3.87 3.93
N VAL A 69 10.55 -3.06 3.51
CA VAL A 69 10.36 -1.63 3.26
C VAL A 69 10.48 -1.39 1.76
N THR A 70 9.41 -0.92 1.14
CA THR A 70 9.38 -0.60 -0.29
C THR A 70 9.22 0.89 -0.49
N VAL A 71 10.25 1.54 -1.02
CA VAL A 71 10.23 2.98 -1.33
C VAL A 71 9.80 3.19 -2.77
N LEU A 72 8.68 3.89 -2.95
CA LEU A 72 8.11 4.20 -4.24
C LEU A 72 8.73 5.46 -4.81
N HIS A 73 9.14 5.40 -6.08
CA HIS A 73 9.64 6.57 -6.79
C HIS A 73 8.48 7.44 -7.26
N VAL A 74 8.06 8.39 -6.42
CA VAL A 74 6.93 9.28 -6.68
C VAL A 74 7.32 10.65 -7.25
N GLY A 75 8.59 10.87 -7.55
CA GLY A 75 9.11 12.15 -8.02
C GLY A 75 9.71 12.95 -6.87
N GLN A 76 9.33 14.23 -6.73
CA GLN A 76 9.67 15.03 -5.56
C GLN A 76 8.68 14.68 -4.44
N GLY A 77 9.18 14.16 -3.32
CA GLY A 77 8.38 13.69 -2.20
C GLY A 77 8.70 12.25 -1.76
N LEU A 78 7.91 11.73 -0.82
CA LEU A 78 8.09 10.38 -0.26
C LEU A 78 6.80 9.57 -0.35
N ALA A 79 6.94 8.28 -0.62
CA ALA A 79 5.93 7.26 -0.34
C ALA A 79 6.65 5.94 -0.08
N ALA A 80 6.48 5.38 1.12
CA ALA A 80 7.15 4.14 1.52
C ALA A 80 6.18 3.19 2.20
N ILE A 81 6.21 1.92 1.80
CA ILE A 81 5.39 0.86 2.40
C ILE A 81 6.26 0.07 3.36
N ILE A 82 5.82 -0.04 4.60
CA ILE A 82 6.41 -0.89 5.63
C ILE A 82 5.47 -2.07 5.81
N GLN A 83 5.93 -3.26 5.46
CA GLN A 83 5.18 -4.51 5.55
C GLN A 83 5.81 -5.40 6.60
N THR A 84 4.99 -5.93 7.51
CA THR A 84 5.33 -7.04 8.40
C THR A 84 4.59 -8.29 7.93
N LYS A 85 4.65 -9.39 8.70
CA LYS A 85 3.92 -10.62 8.37
C LYS A 85 2.44 -10.39 8.08
N ASN A 86 1.74 -9.64 8.94
CA ASN A 86 0.29 -9.44 8.86
C ASN A 86 -0.15 -7.98 8.75
N HIS A 87 0.77 -7.02 8.84
CA HIS A 87 0.46 -5.59 8.87
C HIS A 87 1.16 -4.85 7.73
N SER A 88 0.54 -3.76 7.30
CA SER A 88 1.08 -2.85 6.28
C SER A 88 0.79 -1.41 6.66
N LEU A 89 1.83 -0.59 6.64
CA LEU A 89 1.78 0.84 6.90
C LEU A 89 2.34 1.57 5.70
N LEU A 90 1.56 2.50 5.16
CA LEU A 90 2.07 3.44 4.17
C LEU A 90 2.52 4.71 4.91
N TYR A 91 3.78 5.07 4.75
CA TYR A 91 4.37 6.31 5.23
C TYR A 91 4.49 7.29 4.05
N ASP A 92 3.72 8.37 4.13
CA ASP A 92 3.45 9.34 3.06
C ASP A 92 2.86 8.75 1.78
N THR A 93 2.24 9.63 1.00
CA THR A 93 1.48 9.27 -0.22
C THR A 93 2.08 9.84 -1.49
N GLY A 94 3.07 10.72 -1.37
CA GLY A 94 3.74 11.41 -2.48
C GLY A 94 2.99 12.65 -2.99
N PRO A 95 3.49 13.24 -4.09
CA PRO A 95 3.00 14.51 -4.61
C PRO A 95 1.65 14.45 -5.31
N LYS A 96 0.98 15.61 -5.35
CA LYS A 96 -0.04 15.95 -6.33
C LYS A 96 0.64 16.58 -7.56
N TYR A 97 0.45 15.99 -8.74
CA TYR A 97 1.06 16.46 -9.98
C TYR A 97 0.22 17.53 -10.70
N SER A 98 -1.11 17.38 -10.67
CA SER A 98 -2.06 18.33 -11.25
C SER A 98 -3.43 18.21 -10.57
N ALA A 99 -4.42 18.97 -11.04
CA ALA A 99 -5.79 18.89 -10.51
C ALA A 99 -6.43 17.50 -10.67
N GLN A 100 -6.06 16.72 -11.69
CA GLN A 100 -6.61 15.39 -11.99
C GLN A 100 -5.59 14.25 -11.84
N SER A 101 -4.43 14.52 -11.25
CA SER A 101 -3.30 13.58 -11.25
C SER A 101 -2.46 13.70 -10.00
N ASP A 102 -2.20 12.58 -9.36
CA ASP A 102 -1.35 12.47 -8.19
C ASP A 102 -0.61 11.12 -8.16
N SER A 103 0.36 11.03 -7.26
CA SER A 103 1.13 9.81 -6.99
C SER A 103 0.27 8.67 -6.44
N GLY A 104 -0.78 8.98 -5.67
CA GLY A 104 -1.72 7.99 -5.12
C GLY A 104 -2.37 7.14 -6.22
N SER A 105 -3.06 7.79 -7.16
CA SER A 105 -3.75 7.17 -8.28
C SER A 105 -2.81 6.55 -9.31
N ARG A 106 -1.65 7.17 -9.57
CA ARG A 106 -0.73 6.75 -10.65
C ARG A 106 0.32 5.73 -10.25
N ILE A 107 0.67 5.66 -8.97
CA ILE A 107 1.82 4.89 -8.50
C ILE A 107 1.42 4.04 -7.31
N VAL A 108 0.99 4.66 -6.21
CA VAL A 108 0.77 3.95 -4.94
C VAL A 108 -0.33 2.90 -5.06
N VAL A 109 -1.51 3.25 -5.57
CA VAL A 109 -2.63 2.29 -5.72
C VAL A 109 -2.28 1.17 -6.69
N LEU A 110 -1.60 1.49 -7.79
CA LEU A 110 -1.20 0.47 -8.77
C LEU A 110 -0.19 -0.51 -8.19
N PHE A 111 0.81 0.00 -7.45
CA PHE A 111 1.75 -0.83 -6.72
C PHE A 111 1.04 -1.71 -5.70
N LEU A 112 0.18 -1.13 -4.86
CA LEU A 112 -0.53 -1.86 -3.82
C LEU A 112 -1.37 -3.00 -4.41
N ARG A 113 -2.10 -2.76 -5.50
CA ARG A 113 -2.85 -3.81 -6.21
C ARG A 113 -1.92 -4.87 -6.81
N GLY A 114 -0.83 -4.45 -7.43
CA GLY A 114 0.17 -5.34 -8.03
C GLY A 114 0.81 -6.29 -7.00
N GLU A 115 1.04 -5.80 -5.78
CA GLU A 115 1.56 -6.60 -4.65
C GLU A 115 0.44 -7.27 -3.84
N GLY A 116 -0.82 -7.23 -4.28
CA GLY A 116 -1.93 -7.94 -3.66
C GLY A 116 -2.49 -7.31 -2.38
N PHE A 117 -2.14 -6.06 -2.06
CA PHE A 117 -2.74 -5.36 -0.93
C PHE A 117 -4.21 -5.01 -1.24
N THR A 118 -5.11 -5.59 -0.45
CA THR A 118 -6.56 -5.28 -0.50
C THR A 118 -6.95 -4.21 0.52
N ASN A 119 -6.11 -3.97 1.51
CA ASN A 119 -6.27 -2.97 2.56
C ASN A 119 -4.90 -2.59 3.13
N LEU A 120 -4.84 -1.45 3.82
CA LEU A 120 -3.71 -1.09 4.67
C LEU A 120 -4.14 -1.09 6.13
N TYR A 121 -3.22 -1.50 7.01
CA TYR A 121 -3.48 -1.36 8.44
C TYR A 121 -3.51 0.12 8.83
N GLY A 122 -2.57 0.92 8.32
CA GLY A 122 -2.53 2.35 8.57
C GLY A 122 -1.90 3.14 7.45
N ILE A 123 -2.16 4.44 7.46
CA ILE A 123 -1.37 5.44 6.75
C ILE A 123 -0.83 6.41 7.80
N MET A 124 0.45 6.71 7.74
CA MET A 124 1.07 7.78 8.53
C MET A 124 1.55 8.86 7.59
N LEU A 125 1.13 10.10 7.82
CA LEU A 125 1.63 11.26 7.09
C LEU A 125 2.72 11.92 7.92
N GLY A 126 3.94 11.84 7.42
CA GLY A 126 5.11 12.49 7.98
C GLY A 126 4.93 14.01 8.01
N HIS A 127 4.36 14.57 6.94
CA HIS A 127 4.13 15.99 6.80
C HIS A 127 2.90 16.34 5.92
N ASN A 128 2.41 17.58 6.00
CA ASN A 128 1.23 18.06 5.27
C ASN A 128 1.55 18.62 3.88
N ASP A 129 2.82 18.87 3.56
CA ASP A 129 3.18 19.43 2.26
C ASP A 129 2.66 18.54 1.11
N LEU A 130 2.29 19.18 0.01
CA LEU A 130 1.60 18.53 -1.11
C LEU A 130 2.45 17.48 -1.81
N ASP A 131 3.77 17.45 -1.59
CA ASP A 131 4.71 16.42 -2.03
C ASP A 131 4.74 15.16 -1.13
N HIS A 132 4.07 15.20 0.03
CA HIS A 132 3.88 14.07 0.94
C HIS A 132 2.42 13.61 1.03
N SER A 133 1.49 14.55 1.15
CA SER A 133 0.05 14.27 1.36
C SER A 133 -0.77 14.25 0.07
N GLY A 134 -0.19 14.66 -1.06
CA GLY A 134 -0.90 14.93 -2.31
C GLY A 134 -1.59 13.73 -2.94
N GLY A 135 -1.13 12.51 -2.67
CA GLY A 135 -1.74 11.25 -3.14
C GLY A 135 -2.87 10.70 -2.27
N LEU A 136 -3.10 11.25 -1.08
CA LEU A 136 -3.98 10.66 -0.06
C LEU A 136 -5.43 10.47 -0.52
N ASN A 137 -6.04 11.50 -1.11
CA ASN A 137 -7.45 11.45 -1.50
C ASN A 137 -7.73 10.34 -2.52
N SER A 138 -6.88 10.23 -3.54
CA SER A 138 -6.97 9.18 -4.56
C SER A 138 -6.74 7.77 -4.02
N LEU A 139 -5.89 7.65 -3.00
CA LEU A 139 -5.63 6.40 -2.30
C LEU A 139 -6.84 5.98 -1.45
N LEU A 140 -7.37 6.87 -0.61
CA LEU A 140 -8.54 6.59 0.26
C LEU A 140 -9.80 6.26 -0.53
N ALA A 141 -9.95 6.81 -1.74
CA ALA A 141 -11.04 6.44 -2.64
C ALA A 141 -11.00 4.95 -3.01
N GLN A 142 -9.82 4.33 -3.06
CA GLN A 142 -9.60 3.03 -3.69
C GLN A 142 -9.12 1.92 -2.75
N ILE A 143 -8.41 2.25 -1.67
CA ILE A 143 -7.82 1.29 -0.73
C ILE A 143 -8.41 1.55 0.67
N PRO A 144 -9.12 0.58 1.26
CA PRO A 144 -9.56 0.63 2.65
C PRO A 144 -8.37 0.70 3.62
N ILE A 145 -8.53 1.48 4.69
CA ILE A 145 -7.53 1.61 5.76
C ILE A 145 -8.19 1.50 7.13
N LYS A 146 -7.47 1.06 8.17
CA LYS A 146 -8.03 1.07 9.53
C LYS A 146 -7.88 2.42 10.22
N TRP A 147 -6.76 3.09 10.03
CA TRP A 147 -6.51 4.40 10.62
C TRP A 147 -5.60 5.26 9.75
N LEU A 148 -5.72 6.56 9.94
CA LEU A 148 -4.85 7.59 9.38
C LEU A 148 -4.22 8.34 10.54
N ASP A 149 -2.89 8.33 10.64
CA ASP A 149 -2.13 9.06 11.64
C ASP A 149 -1.49 10.28 10.97
N SER A 150 -1.71 11.46 11.54
CA SER A 150 -1.27 12.71 10.92
C SER A 150 -0.97 13.80 11.94
N CYS A 151 -0.03 14.67 11.56
CA CYS A 151 0.21 15.95 12.20
C CYS A 151 -0.92 16.98 12.00
N ILE A 152 -1.96 16.65 11.24
CA ILE A 152 -3.10 17.52 10.92
C ILE A 152 -4.32 17.02 11.69
N LEU A 153 -4.79 17.79 12.67
CA LEU A 153 -5.97 17.43 13.47
C LEU A 153 -7.31 17.74 12.77
N ALA A 154 -7.26 18.48 11.67
CA ALA A 154 -8.46 18.97 10.99
C ALA A 154 -8.67 18.26 9.65
N TYR A 155 -9.69 17.40 9.61
CA TYR A 155 -10.20 16.75 8.39
C TYR A 155 -10.39 17.75 7.23
N THR A 156 -10.81 18.99 7.54
CA THR A 156 -11.03 20.07 6.57
C THR A 156 -9.78 20.47 5.77
N LYS A 157 -8.57 20.22 6.28
CA LYS A 157 -7.31 20.50 5.58
C LYS A 157 -6.80 19.32 4.73
N LEU A 158 -7.30 18.10 4.95
CA LEU A 158 -6.86 16.90 4.23
C LEU A 158 -7.68 16.61 2.95
N GLY A 159 -8.76 17.36 2.72
CA GLY A 159 -9.60 17.27 1.53
C GLY A 159 -10.84 16.39 1.69
N THR A 160 -11.71 16.45 0.68
CA THR A 160 -13.10 15.98 0.73
C THR A 160 -13.28 14.45 0.75
N ALA A 161 -12.25 13.65 0.48
CA ALA A 161 -12.40 12.20 0.44
C ALA A 161 -12.59 11.59 1.84
N ILE A 162 -12.06 12.24 2.88
CA ILE A 162 -12.15 11.72 4.25
C ILE A 162 -13.56 11.93 4.84
N ASP A 163 -14.28 12.97 4.44
CA ASP A 163 -15.67 13.20 4.90
C ASP A 163 -16.64 12.10 4.41
N SER A 164 -16.27 11.36 3.37
CA SER A 164 -17.11 10.33 2.73
C SER A 164 -16.90 8.91 3.24
N LYS A 165 -15.84 8.65 4.03
CA LYS A 165 -15.54 7.32 4.59
C LYS A 165 -15.16 7.43 6.07
N PRO A 166 -15.68 6.57 6.96
CA PRO A 166 -15.28 6.58 8.37
C PRO A 166 -13.85 6.05 8.49
N VAL A 167 -12.88 6.96 8.40
CA VAL A 167 -11.47 6.69 8.70
C VAL A 167 -11.21 7.11 10.14
N ASN A 168 -10.58 6.24 10.93
CA ASN A 168 -10.14 6.61 12.26
C ASN A 168 -8.90 7.53 12.16
N LEU A 169 -9.11 8.84 12.25
CA LEU A 169 -8.01 9.81 12.32
C LEU A 169 -7.40 9.81 13.72
N MET A 170 -6.10 9.59 13.80
CA MET A 170 -5.32 9.64 15.02
C MET A 170 -4.35 10.82 14.97
N PRO A 171 -4.18 11.55 16.09
CA PRO A 171 -3.11 12.52 16.20
C PRO A 171 -1.78 11.79 16.31
N CYS A 172 -0.79 12.32 15.63
CA CYS A 172 0.58 11.87 15.70
C CYS A 172 1.31 12.50 16.87
N TYR A 173 1.91 11.72 17.76
CA TYR A 173 2.68 12.24 18.88
C TYR A 173 3.76 11.26 19.35
N ALA A 174 4.84 11.83 19.87
CA ALA A 174 5.96 11.13 20.45
C ALA A 174 5.51 10.23 21.61
N GLY A 175 5.97 8.99 21.59
CA GLY A 175 5.60 7.97 22.56
C GLY A 175 4.49 7.02 22.10
N GLN A 176 3.81 7.31 20.97
CA GLN A 176 3.02 6.28 20.30
C GLN A 176 3.94 5.11 19.91
N ARG A 177 3.48 3.90 20.24
CA ARG A 177 4.24 2.68 20.01
C ARG A 177 3.33 1.53 19.66
N TRP A 178 3.74 0.76 18.66
CA TRP A 178 3.11 -0.49 18.28
C TRP A 178 4.14 -1.61 18.22
N ILE A 179 3.69 -2.83 18.50
CA ILE A 179 4.46 -4.04 18.24
C ILE A 179 3.63 -4.91 17.30
N TRP A 180 4.08 -5.06 16.06
CA TRP A 180 3.41 -5.84 15.03
C TRP A 180 4.29 -7.00 14.62
N ASP A 181 3.80 -8.23 14.81
CA ASP A 181 4.49 -9.44 14.38
C ASP A 181 5.95 -9.52 14.87
N GLY A 182 6.27 -8.98 16.05
CA GLY A 182 7.63 -8.93 16.60
C GLY A 182 8.50 -7.76 16.13
N VAL A 183 7.93 -6.79 15.41
CA VAL A 183 8.56 -5.55 14.96
C VAL A 183 8.03 -4.39 15.80
N ALA A 184 8.91 -3.57 16.37
CA ALA A 184 8.50 -2.38 17.11
C ALA A 184 8.50 -1.14 16.20
N LEU A 185 7.41 -0.39 16.25
CA LEU A 185 7.22 0.88 15.56
C LEU A 185 7.06 1.96 16.63
N ASP A 186 8.01 2.90 16.69
CA ASP A 186 8.06 3.96 17.70
C ASP A 186 7.97 5.32 17.00
N VAL A 187 7.03 6.17 17.42
CA VAL A 187 6.96 7.57 16.99
C VAL A 187 7.86 8.40 17.89
N LEU A 188 8.87 9.05 17.29
CA LEU A 188 9.93 9.74 18.03
C LEU A 188 9.66 11.22 18.26
N TYR A 189 8.89 11.87 17.40
CA TYR A 189 8.78 13.33 17.38
C TYR A 189 7.34 13.84 17.34
N THR A 190 7.21 15.11 17.78
CA THR A 190 6.06 15.96 18.12
C THR A 190 5.37 15.64 19.44
N SER A 191 5.31 16.61 20.37
CA SER A 191 4.57 16.44 21.63
C SER A 191 3.08 16.70 21.39
N ILE A 192 2.18 16.04 22.12
CA ILE A 192 0.73 16.34 22.02
C ILE A 192 0.44 17.83 22.33
N ALA A 193 1.27 18.47 23.16
CA ALA A 193 1.15 19.89 23.50
C ALA A 193 1.46 20.82 22.31
N SER A 194 2.23 20.36 21.33
CA SER A 194 2.55 21.10 20.10
C SER A 194 1.31 21.37 19.25
N TYR A 195 0.23 20.60 19.44
CA TYR A 195 -1.05 20.84 18.77
C TYR A 195 -1.83 22.05 19.29
N ASN A 196 -1.55 22.50 20.52
CA ASN A 196 -2.20 23.64 21.19
C ASN A 196 -1.44 24.97 21.02
N THR A 197 -0.45 25.03 20.12
CA THR A 197 0.40 26.21 19.88
C THR A 197 0.31 26.66 18.43
N ASP A 198 0.62 27.93 18.12
CA ASP A 198 0.68 28.47 16.75
C ASP A 198 1.96 28.06 15.98
N LEU A 199 2.49 26.86 16.25
CA LEU A 199 3.63 26.32 15.49
C LEU A 199 3.21 26.02 14.06
N ALA A 200 4.02 26.44 13.09
CA ALA A 200 3.83 26.09 11.67
C ALA A 200 3.63 24.58 11.49
N ASP A 201 2.75 24.19 10.58
CA ASP A 201 2.38 22.80 10.30
C ASP A 201 3.64 21.92 9.99
N ASN A 202 4.73 22.54 9.50
CA ASN A 202 6.02 21.91 9.16
C ASN A 202 6.91 21.56 10.36
N ASN A 203 6.61 22.08 11.54
CA ASN A 203 7.34 21.76 12.76
C ASN A 203 6.68 20.62 13.57
N ARG A 204 5.69 19.92 12.99
CA ARG A 204 4.92 18.85 13.64
C ARG A 204 5.10 17.49 12.96
N CYS A 205 6.28 17.21 12.40
CA CYS A 205 6.47 16.00 11.59
C CYS A 205 6.43 14.68 12.39
N CYS A 206 5.80 13.66 11.82
CA CYS A 206 5.70 12.32 12.39
C CYS A 206 6.94 11.49 12.06
N LEU A 207 7.93 11.46 12.95
CA LEU A 207 9.11 10.63 12.73
C LEU A 207 8.89 9.20 13.22
N LEU A 208 8.98 8.22 12.31
CA LEU A 208 8.76 6.80 12.61
C LEU A 208 10.06 6.00 12.65
N LYS A 209 10.37 5.43 13.81
CA LYS A 209 11.47 4.47 13.98
C LYS A 209 10.92 3.05 13.92
N VAL A 210 11.57 2.19 13.13
CA VAL A 210 11.18 0.78 12.97
C VAL A 210 12.32 -0.13 13.41
N LEU A 211 12.04 -0.97 14.40
CA LEU A 211 12.98 -1.93 14.97
C LEU A 211 12.53 -3.36 14.63
N ALA A 212 13.29 -4.02 13.77
CA ALA A 212 13.06 -5.39 13.34
C ALA A 212 14.32 -6.24 13.55
N GLN A 213 14.15 -7.56 13.59
CA GLN A 213 15.26 -8.51 13.64
C GLN A 213 16.00 -8.58 12.31
N CYS A 214 15.22 -8.58 11.21
CA CYS A 214 15.73 -8.49 9.84
C CYS A 214 14.83 -7.58 9.00
N TYR A 215 15.40 -6.96 7.97
CA TYR A 215 14.68 -6.12 7.03
C TYR A 215 15.11 -6.39 5.59
N SER A 216 14.21 -6.20 4.63
CA SER A 216 14.55 -6.10 3.21
C SER A 216 14.15 -4.72 2.71
N LEU A 217 15.08 -3.99 2.08
CA LEU A 217 14.80 -2.71 1.45
C LEU A 217 14.66 -2.90 -0.06
N GLU A 218 13.55 -2.42 -0.62
CA GLU A 218 13.25 -2.44 -2.05
C GLU A 218 13.03 -1.02 -2.57
N ILE A 219 13.81 -0.61 -3.57
CA ILE A 219 13.65 0.69 -4.22
C ILE A 219 13.13 0.46 -5.65
N LEU A 220 11.91 0.91 -5.92
CA LEU A 220 11.19 0.57 -7.15
C LEU A 220 11.77 1.16 -8.45
N LYS A 221 12.82 1.98 -8.35
CA LYS A 221 13.61 2.42 -9.52
C LYS A 221 14.60 1.35 -10.01
N LYS A 222 14.98 0.38 -9.17
CA LYS A 222 16.01 -0.63 -9.48
C LYS A 222 15.60 -2.09 -9.22
N ARG A 223 14.42 -2.34 -8.62
CA ARG A 223 13.95 -3.69 -8.22
C ARG A 223 15.09 -4.54 -7.61
N GLN A 224 15.90 -3.91 -6.77
CA GLN A 224 16.95 -4.57 -5.98
C GLN A 224 16.39 -4.71 -4.57
N SER A 225 16.23 -5.95 -4.13
CA SER A 225 15.96 -6.30 -2.74
C SER A 225 17.29 -6.62 -2.06
N LEU A 226 17.61 -5.90 -1.00
CA LEU A 226 18.77 -6.19 -0.15
C LEU A 226 18.26 -6.53 1.24
N LEU A 227 18.53 -7.76 1.68
CA LEU A 227 18.21 -8.23 3.01
C LEU A 227 19.33 -7.81 3.97
N TYR A 228 18.98 -7.18 5.06
CA TYR A 228 19.89 -6.66 6.07
C TYR A 228 19.32 -7.00 7.46
N CYS A 229 20.13 -7.51 8.38
CA CYS A 229 19.70 -7.73 9.76
C CYS A 229 20.40 -6.69 10.67
N LYS A 230 19.92 -5.45 10.63
CA LYS A 230 20.30 -4.30 11.49
C LYS A 230 19.08 -3.38 11.74
N PRO A 231 19.06 -2.54 12.79
CA PRO A 231 17.98 -1.56 12.98
C PRO A 231 17.99 -0.47 11.89
N MET A 232 16.80 -0.02 11.44
CA MET A 232 16.61 0.98 10.37
C MET A 232 15.84 2.19 10.89
N LEU A 233 16.29 3.40 10.58
CA LEU A 233 15.53 4.64 10.77
C LEU A 233 14.97 5.09 9.42
N ILE A 234 13.67 5.38 9.38
CA ILE A 234 13.00 6.03 8.25
C ILE A 234 12.72 7.45 8.70
N THR A 235 13.38 8.42 8.07
CA THR A 235 13.18 9.86 8.30
C THR A 235 12.35 10.45 7.19
#